data_AF-U6DH00-F1
#
_entry.id   AF-U6DH00-F1
#
_cell.length_a   1.000
_cell.length_b   1.000
_cell.length_c   1.000
_cell.angle_alpha   90.00
_cell.angle_beta   90.00
_cell.angle_gamma   90.00
#
_symmetry.space_group_name_H-M   'P 1'
#
loop_
_entity.id
_entity.type
_entity.pdbx_description
1 polymer ?
#
loop_
_entity_poly.entity_id
_entity_poly.type
_entity_poly.pdbx_seq_one_letter_code
_entity_poly.pdbx_strand_id
1 'polypeptide(L)'
;RGLITLDRNASYYVHPWSARDSEAFVTHKMFQIGQLLGWKGACGHRDARNKGDMASLSRATQVKERREVGRSPKFLELYIVADHTLFLTQHRNLNHTKQRLLEVANYVDQILRTLDIQVALTGLEVWTEQDQSRVTPDANATLWAFLHWRRGLRARRPHDSAQLLTGRAFQGATVGLAPIEGMCCAESSGGVSTDHSELPIGAAATMAHEIGHSLGLSHDPDGCCVEAAAEQGGCVMAAATGYERRGQAGAVGEAPRDQGPFLFFGRSDYAKWGYDHSTAPRVLYDA
;
A
#
# COMPACT_ATOMS: atom_id res chain seq x y z
N ARG A 1 -5.83 19.74 -18.38
CA ARG A 1 -6.73 20.90 -18.55
C ARG A 1 -6.68 21.76 -17.29
N GLY A 2 -6.67 23.08 -17.40
CA GLY A 2 -6.51 23.97 -16.25
C GLY A 2 -6.81 25.43 -16.57
N LEU A 3 -6.97 26.24 -15.53
CA LEU A 3 -7.16 27.68 -15.62
C LEU A 3 -5.87 28.38 -15.18
N ILE A 4 -5.33 29.25 -16.03
CA ILE A 4 -4.19 30.10 -15.69
C ILE A 4 -4.69 31.55 -15.61
N THR A 5 -4.49 32.20 -14.48
CA THR A 5 -4.84 33.61 -14.27
C THR A 5 -3.54 34.39 -14.07
N LEU A 6 -3.22 35.29 -14.99
CA LEU A 6 -1.99 36.11 -14.93
C LEU A 6 -2.23 37.47 -14.26
N ASP A 7 -3.39 38.09 -14.53
CA ASP A 7 -3.85 39.31 -13.86
C ASP A 7 -5.41 39.30 -13.72
N ARG A 8 -6.02 40.41 -13.28
CA ARG A 8 -7.49 40.51 -13.13
C ARG A 8 -8.28 40.39 -14.44
N ASN A 9 -7.65 40.60 -15.59
CA ASN A 9 -8.28 40.64 -16.92
C ASN A 9 -7.76 39.58 -17.91
N ALA A 10 -6.70 38.85 -17.56
CA ALA A 10 -6.02 37.87 -18.39
C ALA A 10 -6.13 36.48 -17.75
N SER A 11 -7.21 35.78 -18.11
CA SER A 11 -7.42 34.38 -17.75
C SER A 11 -7.45 33.51 -19.00
N TYR A 12 -6.71 32.40 -18.95
CA TYR A 12 -6.53 31.46 -20.04
C TYR A 12 -7.01 30.08 -19.63
N TYR A 13 -7.84 29.48 -20.46
CA TYR A 13 -8.23 28.09 -20.35
C TYR A 13 -7.27 27.22 -21.17
N VAL A 14 -6.63 26.26 -20.50
CA VAL A 14 -5.66 25.37 -21.12
C VAL A 14 -6.30 24.00 -21.32
N HIS A 15 -6.40 23.57 -22.58
CA HIS A 15 -6.91 22.25 -22.95
C HIS A 15 -5.82 21.45 -23.68
N PRO A 16 -5.53 20.20 -23.28
CA PRO A 16 -4.61 19.34 -24.02
C PRO A 16 -5.20 19.03 -25.40
N TRP A 17 -4.38 19.12 -26.45
CA TRP A 17 -4.78 18.79 -27.82
C TRP A 17 -4.10 17.48 -28.20
N SER A 18 -4.88 16.41 -28.38
CA SER A 18 -4.37 15.18 -28.95
C SER A 18 -4.30 15.35 -30.46
N ALA A 19 -3.08 15.48 -30.99
CA ALA A 19 -2.84 15.15 -32.39
C ALA A 19 -3.12 13.65 -32.52
N ARG A 20 -4.09 13.30 -33.37
CA ARG A 20 -4.31 11.92 -33.76
C ARG A 20 -3.12 11.56 -34.63
N ASP A 21 -2.39 10.55 -34.18
CA ASP A 21 -1.24 9.89 -34.81
C ASP A 21 0.14 10.57 -34.64
N SER A 22 1.05 9.77 -34.10
CA SER A 22 2.52 9.93 -33.99
C SER A 22 3.04 10.60 -32.72
N GLU A 23 3.98 9.91 -32.07
CA GLU A 23 4.65 10.28 -30.83
C GLU A 23 5.33 11.64 -30.85
N ALA A 24 5.52 12.16 -29.63
CA ALA A 24 6.27 13.34 -29.21
C ALA A 24 5.47 14.67 -29.21
N PHE A 25 5.36 15.22 -28.00
CA PHE A 25 4.83 16.53 -27.59
C PHE A 25 3.31 16.62 -27.33
N VAL A 26 2.96 16.66 -26.03
CA VAL A 26 1.62 17.08 -25.56
C VAL A 26 1.48 18.58 -25.83
N THR A 27 0.91 18.94 -26.99
CA THR A 27 0.58 20.32 -27.30
C THR A 27 -0.67 20.75 -26.53
N HIS A 28 -0.62 21.94 -25.94
CA HIS A 28 -1.73 22.52 -25.20
C HIS A 28 -2.28 23.70 -26.01
N LYS A 29 -3.60 23.76 -26.19
CA LYS A 29 -4.26 24.96 -26.71
C LYS A 29 -4.67 25.85 -25.54
N MET A 30 -4.33 27.12 -25.66
CA MET A 30 -4.70 28.16 -24.70
C MET A 30 -5.80 29.02 -25.32
N PHE A 31 -6.88 29.20 -24.59
CA PHE A 31 -8.01 30.04 -25.00
C PHE A 31 -8.15 31.19 -24.02
N GLN A 32 -8.20 32.42 -24.50
CA GLN A 32 -8.51 33.56 -23.62
C GLN A 32 -9.98 33.50 -23.23
N ILE A 33 -10.26 33.59 -21.92
CA ILE A 33 -11.63 33.38 -21.40
C ILE A 33 -12.61 34.44 -21.88
N GLY A 34 -12.15 35.68 -22.12
CA GLY A 34 -12.98 36.73 -22.72
C GLY A 34 -13.56 36.33 -24.09
N GLN A 35 -12.94 35.39 -24.80
CA GLN A 35 -13.41 34.87 -26.09
C GLN A 35 -14.29 33.61 -25.95
N LEU A 36 -14.35 32.99 -24.77
CA LEU A 36 -15.15 31.78 -24.47
C LEU A 36 -16.54 32.09 -23.90
N LEU A 37 -16.93 33.37 -23.80
CA LEU A 37 -18.20 33.86 -23.23
C LEU A 37 -19.48 33.43 -23.99
N GLY A 38 -19.39 32.48 -24.92
CA GLY A 38 -20.55 31.77 -25.46
C GLY A 38 -20.99 30.55 -24.63
N TRP A 39 -20.19 30.09 -23.66
CA TRP A 39 -20.48 28.86 -22.90
C TRP A 39 -20.84 29.15 -21.44
N LYS A 40 -22.11 29.43 -21.16
CA LYS A 40 -22.62 29.46 -19.77
C LYS A 40 -22.76 28.04 -19.22
N GLY A 41 -21.76 27.55 -18.51
CA GLY A 41 -21.89 26.38 -17.65
C GLY A 41 -22.49 26.80 -16.30
N ALA A 42 -23.61 26.19 -15.89
CA ALA A 42 -24.22 26.44 -14.57
C ALA A 42 -23.64 25.46 -13.53
N CYS A 43 -22.93 25.97 -12.52
CA CYS A 43 -22.61 25.24 -11.30
C CYS A 43 -23.73 25.44 -10.26
N GLY A 44 -24.13 24.37 -9.57
CA GLY A 44 -25.42 24.25 -8.90
C GLY A 44 -25.67 25.12 -7.66
N HIS A 45 -26.86 25.72 -7.63
CA HIS A 45 -27.75 25.79 -6.46
C HIS A 45 -29.19 25.74 -7.00
N ARG A 46 -30.00 24.75 -6.60
CA ARG A 46 -31.39 24.61 -7.04
C ARG A 46 -32.31 25.28 -6.04
N ASP A 47 -32.69 26.53 -6.31
CA ASP A 47 -33.92 27.10 -5.75
C ASP A 47 -35.11 26.63 -6.58
N ALA A 48 -36.08 26.03 -5.89
CA ALA A 48 -37.28 25.47 -6.49
C ALA A 48 -38.28 26.58 -6.85
N ARG A 49 -38.11 27.24 -8.00
CA ARG A 49 -39.18 28.01 -8.68
C ARG A 49 -38.74 28.53 -10.05
N ASN A 50 -38.76 27.66 -11.06
CA ASN A 50 -39.32 27.96 -12.38
C ASN A 50 -39.20 26.72 -13.27
N LYS A 51 -40.32 26.15 -13.68
CA LYS A 51 -40.39 25.15 -14.75
C LYS A 51 -40.80 25.89 -16.02
N GLY A 52 -39.87 26.04 -16.94
CA GLY A 52 -40.11 26.52 -18.30
C GLY A 52 -38.91 26.19 -19.17
N ASP A 53 -39.10 25.18 -20.03
CA ASP A 53 -38.34 24.82 -21.23
C ASP A 53 -36.83 24.57 -21.09
N MET A 54 -36.48 23.29 -20.93
CA MET A 54 -35.16 22.75 -21.32
C MET A 54 -35.36 21.42 -22.04
N ALA A 55 -34.91 21.39 -23.30
CA ALA A 55 -34.84 20.19 -24.11
C ALA A 55 -34.05 19.09 -23.38
N SER A 56 -34.62 17.89 -23.39
CA SER A 56 -34.04 16.66 -22.85
C SER A 56 -32.71 16.36 -23.56
N LEU A 57 -31.59 16.76 -22.96
CA LEU A 57 -30.32 16.10 -23.22
C LEU A 57 -30.30 14.81 -22.41
N SER A 58 -30.32 13.70 -23.14
CA SER A 58 -30.11 12.33 -22.69
C SER A 58 -29.11 12.31 -21.54
N ARG A 59 -29.54 11.70 -20.43
CA ARG A 59 -28.80 11.41 -19.22
C ARG A 59 -27.54 10.64 -19.59
N ALA A 60 -26.49 11.36 -19.99
CA ALA A 60 -25.18 10.82 -20.24
C ALA A 60 -24.76 10.17 -18.94
N THR A 61 -24.76 8.84 -18.94
CA THR A 61 -24.13 8.01 -17.94
C THR A 61 -22.82 8.69 -17.62
N GLN A 62 -22.65 9.20 -16.41
CA GLN A 62 -21.34 9.59 -15.93
C GLN A 62 -20.55 8.29 -15.78
N VAL A 63 -20.09 7.76 -16.91
CA VAL A 63 -18.91 6.92 -16.93
C VAL A 63 -17.86 7.82 -16.31
N LYS A 64 -17.53 7.51 -15.06
CA LYS A 64 -16.41 8.10 -14.36
C LYS A 64 -15.21 7.73 -15.22
N GLU A 65 -14.85 8.60 -16.17
CA GLU A 65 -13.66 8.43 -16.98
C GLU A 65 -12.52 8.28 -15.99
N ARG A 66 -11.99 7.05 -15.90
CA ARG A 66 -10.71 6.76 -15.28
C ARG A 66 -9.77 7.71 -15.99
N ARG A 67 -9.38 8.81 -15.33
CA ARG A 67 -8.24 9.58 -15.80
C ARG A 67 -7.15 8.53 -15.93
N GLU A 68 -6.65 8.31 -17.14
CA GLU A 68 -5.38 7.62 -17.30
C GLU A 68 -4.38 8.52 -16.60
N VAL A 69 -4.24 8.28 -15.30
CA VAL A 69 -3.07 8.68 -14.54
C VAL A 69 -1.98 7.91 -15.26
N GLY A 70 -1.32 8.58 -16.21
CA GLY A 70 -0.25 7.99 -16.99
C GLY A 70 0.78 7.33 -16.08
N ARG A 71 1.70 6.58 -16.68
CA ARG A 71 2.83 5.83 -16.06
C ARG A 71 3.82 6.71 -15.26
N SER A 72 3.36 7.76 -14.57
CA SER A 72 4.09 8.48 -13.55
C SER A 72 4.33 7.51 -12.38
N PRO A 73 5.57 7.38 -11.89
CA PRO A 73 5.86 6.58 -10.72
C PRO A 73 5.00 7.03 -9.55
N LYS A 74 4.50 6.07 -8.78
CA LYS A 74 3.76 6.33 -7.54
C LYS A 74 4.72 6.24 -6.38
N PHE A 75 4.48 7.06 -5.36
CA PHE A 75 5.24 7.04 -4.12
C PHE A 75 4.28 6.67 -2.99
N LEU A 76 4.77 5.86 -2.05
CA LEU A 76 4.10 5.56 -0.80
C LEU A 76 4.95 6.10 0.34
N GLU A 77 4.51 7.20 0.97
CA GLU A 77 5.13 7.72 2.18
C GLU A 77 4.81 6.79 3.37
N LEU A 78 5.73 5.90 3.69
CA LEU A 78 5.55 4.83 4.67
C LEU A 78 6.14 5.23 6.02
N TYR A 79 5.39 4.98 7.10
CA TYR A 79 5.87 5.08 8.48
C TYR A 79 5.78 3.71 9.15
N ILE A 80 6.88 3.18 9.69
CA ILE A 80 6.89 1.86 10.31
C ILE A 80 7.14 1.97 11.81
N VAL A 81 6.35 1.24 12.59
CA VAL A 81 6.41 1.19 14.04
C VAL A 81 6.74 -0.22 14.51
N ALA A 82 7.73 -0.37 15.38
CA ALA A 82 7.93 -1.59 16.17
C ALA A 82 7.25 -1.46 17.52
N ASP A 83 6.42 -2.44 17.88
CA ASP A 83 5.83 -2.50 19.21
C ASP A 83 6.87 -2.85 20.29
N HIS A 84 6.49 -2.70 21.55
CA HIS A 84 7.36 -2.99 22.68
C HIS A 84 7.75 -4.46 22.73
N THR A 85 6.85 -5.36 22.32
CA THR A 85 7.17 -6.79 22.27
C THR A 85 8.29 -7.08 21.27
N LEU A 86 8.25 -6.48 20.06
CA LEU A 86 9.31 -6.62 19.08
C LEU A 86 10.64 -6.07 19.61
N PHE A 87 10.61 -4.94 20.32
CA PHE A 87 11.81 -4.43 20.97
C PHE A 87 12.39 -5.43 22.00
N LEU A 88 11.53 -6.09 22.77
CA LEU A 88 11.94 -7.13 23.73
C LEU A 88 12.51 -8.37 23.03
N THR A 89 11.89 -8.85 21.95
CA THR A 89 12.38 -10.02 21.19
C THR A 89 13.71 -9.72 20.50
N GLN A 90 13.93 -8.47 20.08
CA GLN A 90 15.20 -7.96 19.57
C GLN A 90 16.20 -7.60 20.68
N HIS A 91 16.14 -8.31 21.81
CA HIS A 91 17.05 -8.20 22.95
C HIS A 91 17.19 -6.78 23.53
N ARG A 92 16.13 -5.96 23.47
CA ARG A 92 16.13 -4.56 23.93
C ARG A 92 17.19 -3.69 23.24
N ASN A 93 17.57 -4.06 22.01
CA ASN A 93 18.56 -3.34 21.25
C ASN A 93 17.87 -2.44 20.22
N LEU A 94 17.82 -1.13 20.51
CA LEU A 94 17.15 -0.15 19.66
C LEU A 94 17.72 -0.13 18.24
N ASN A 95 19.04 -0.26 18.09
CA ASN A 95 19.69 -0.24 16.79
C ASN A 95 19.36 -1.50 15.99
N HIS A 96 19.34 -2.66 16.65
CA HIS A 96 18.96 -3.91 16.02
C HIS A 96 17.48 -3.92 15.60
N THR A 97 16.57 -3.40 16.44
CA THR A 97 15.16 -3.24 16.09
C THR A 97 14.98 -2.29 14.91
N LYS A 98 15.66 -1.13 14.90
CA LYS A 98 15.62 -0.19 13.77
C LYS A 98 16.16 -0.82 12.49
N GLN A 99 17.25 -1.57 12.58
CA GLN A 99 17.81 -2.29 11.44
C GLN A 99 16.81 -3.31 10.90
N ARG A 100 16.15 -4.08 11.76
CA ARG A 100 15.09 -5.01 11.36
C ARG A 100 13.97 -4.30 10.60
N LEU A 101 13.51 -3.14 11.08
CA LEU A 101 12.49 -2.35 10.38
C LEU A 101 12.97 -1.85 9.01
N LEU A 102 14.23 -1.41 8.89
CA LEU A 102 14.82 -0.97 7.63
C LEU A 102 14.92 -2.13 6.62
N GLU A 103 15.33 -3.31 7.07
CA GLU A 103 15.41 -4.51 6.22
C GLU A 103 14.02 -4.92 5.71
N VAL A 104 13.00 -4.89 6.57
CA VAL A 104 11.61 -5.13 6.18
C VAL A 104 11.15 -4.07 5.17
N ALA A 105 11.38 -2.79 5.45
CA ALA A 105 11.01 -1.69 4.54
C ALA A 105 11.64 -1.83 3.15
N ASN A 106 12.91 -2.24 3.10
CA ASN A 106 13.63 -2.47 1.85
C ASN A 106 13.01 -3.60 1.02
N TYR A 107 12.58 -4.70 1.63
CA TYR A 107 11.86 -5.75 0.91
C TYR A 107 10.45 -5.30 0.49
N VAL A 108 9.74 -4.52 1.33
CA VAL A 108 8.44 -3.93 0.94
C VAL A 108 8.60 -3.03 -0.28
N ASP A 109 9.64 -2.19 -0.35
CA ASP A 109 9.95 -1.36 -1.52
C ASP A 109 10.18 -2.21 -2.79
N GLN A 110 11.00 -3.27 -2.69
CA GLN A 110 11.23 -4.19 -3.81
C GLN A 110 9.94 -4.81 -4.32
N ILE A 111 9.07 -5.25 -3.41
CA ILE A 111 7.79 -5.85 -3.75
C ILE A 111 6.86 -4.83 -4.41
N LEU A 112 6.68 -3.65 -3.82
CA LEU A 112 5.75 -2.64 -4.32
C LEU A 112 6.19 -2.00 -5.65
N ARG A 113 7.49 -2.06 -5.98
CA ARG A 113 7.98 -1.67 -7.31
C ARG A 113 7.40 -2.51 -8.44
N THR A 114 7.00 -3.76 -8.18
CA THR A 114 6.27 -4.59 -9.17
C THR A 114 4.90 -4.00 -9.54
N LEU A 115 4.38 -3.08 -8.72
CA LEU A 115 3.14 -2.32 -8.93
C LEU A 115 3.40 -0.85 -9.34
N ASP A 116 4.62 -0.52 -9.79
CA ASP A 116 5.06 0.86 -10.11
C ASP A 116 4.95 1.85 -8.91
N ILE A 117 5.04 1.33 -7.68
CA ILE A 117 5.04 2.11 -6.44
C ILE A 117 6.43 2.04 -5.78
N GLN A 118 7.02 3.20 -5.50
CA GLN A 118 8.26 3.33 -4.74
C GLN A 118 7.95 3.71 -3.30
N VAL A 119 8.61 3.07 -2.33
CA VAL A 119 8.43 3.39 -0.93
C VAL A 119 9.37 4.52 -0.53
N ALA A 120 8.80 5.58 0.05
CA ALA A 120 9.54 6.63 0.72
C ALA A 120 9.36 6.46 2.23
N LEU A 121 10.38 5.94 2.92
CA LEU A 121 10.32 5.73 4.37
C LEU A 121 10.42 7.10 5.08
N THR A 122 9.29 7.59 5.59
CA THR A 122 9.18 8.92 6.22
C THR A 122 9.49 8.91 7.71
N GLY A 123 9.41 7.74 8.35
CA GLY A 123 9.77 7.59 9.75
C GLY A 123 9.82 6.15 10.24
N LEU A 124 10.62 5.97 11.29
CA LEU A 124 10.74 4.74 12.06
C LEU A 124 10.56 5.06 13.54
N GLU A 125 9.70 4.32 14.20
CA GLU A 125 9.46 4.45 15.63
C GLU A 125 9.54 3.09 16.31
N VAL A 126 10.18 3.06 17.48
CA VAL A 126 10.26 1.86 18.31
C VAL A 126 9.73 2.21 19.68
N TRP A 127 8.74 1.46 20.16
CA TRP A 127 8.14 1.67 21.47
C TRP A 127 8.98 1.00 22.57
N THR A 128 10.06 1.67 22.97
CA THR A 128 11.08 1.09 23.87
C THR A 128 10.66 0.94 25.32
N GLU A 129 9.73 1.76 25.81
CA GLU A 129 9.26 1.75 27.20
C GLU A 129 7.93 1.01 27.36
N GLN A 130 6.95 1.38 26.54
CA GLN A 130 5.62 0.80 26.52
C GLN A 130 4.94 1.07 25.18
N ASP A 131 3.98 0.22 24.82
CA ASP A 131 3.17 0.42 23.63
C ASP A 131 2.37 1.72 23.70
N GLN A 132 2.35 2.50 22.62
CA GLN A 132 1.57 3.75 22.53
C GLN A 132 0.12 3.52 22.07
N SER A 133 -0.20 2.28 21.71
CA SER A 133 -1.55 1.81 21.42
C SER A 133 -1.73 0.40 21.97
N ARG A 134 -2.97 -0.06 22.15
CA ARG A 134 -3.23 -1.37 22.74
C ARG A 134 -2.93 -2.48 21.73
N VAL A 135 -1.88 -3.26 21.97
CA VAL A 135 -1.54 -4.48 21.20
C VAL A 135 -2.04 -5.71 21.97
N THR A 136 -2.84 -6.56 21.33
CA THR A 136 -3.41 -7.78 21.93
C THR A 136 -3.32 -8.96 20.94
N PRO A 137 -3.62 -10.20 21.35
CA PRO A 137 -3.70 -11.32 20.40
C PRO A 137 -4.85 -11.17 19.38
N ASP A 138 -5.80 -10.26 19.60
CA ASP A 138 -6.84 -9.94 18.62
C ASP A 138 -6.28 -8.94 17.60
N ALA A 139 -6.04 -9.40 16.37
CA ALA A 139 -5.50 -8.59 15.27
C ALA A 139 -6.40 -7.40 14.93
N ASN A 140 -7.72 -7.58 14.95
CA ASN A 140 -8.67 -6.52 14.62
C ASN A 140 -8.71 -5.46 15.73
N ALA A 141 -8.74 -5.88 17.00
CA ALA A 141 -8.66 -4.95 18.12
C ALA A 141 -7.34 -4.16 18.13
N THR A 142 -6.23 -4.81 17.79
CA THR A 142 -4.91 -4.19 17.67
C THR A 142 -4.86 -3.19 16.51
N LEU A 143 -5.34 -3.58 15.33
CA LEU A 143 -5.40 -2.73 14.15
C LEU A 143 -6.15 -1.42 14.43
N TRP A 144 -7.37 -1.49 14.97
CA TRP A 144 -8.15 -0.29 15.21
C TRP A 144 -7.58 0.59 16.32
N ALA A 145 -6.95 0.00 17.35
CA ALA A 145 -6.23 0.77 18.36
C ALA A 145 -5.01 1.50 17.77
N PHE A 146 -4.26 0.84 16.91
CA PHE A 146 -3.11 1.42 16.20
C PHE A 146 -3.53 2.53 15.24
N LEU A 147 -4.57 2.31 14.44
CA LEU A 147 -5.09 3.32 13.51
C LEU A 147 -5.65 4.55 14.24
N HIS A 148 -6.26 4.35 15.42
CA HIS A 148 -6.67 5.46 16.28
C HIS A 148 -5.47 6.30 16.75
N TRP A 149 -4.39 5.66 17.19
CA TRP A 149 -3.13 6.32 17.55
C TRP A 149 -2.50 7.06 16.35
N ARG A 150 -2.52 6.45 15.16
CA ARG A 150 -1.98 7.03 13.91
C ARG A 150 -2.53 8.42 13.60
N ARG A 151 -3.80 8.70 13.95
CA ARG A 151 -4.42 10.03 13.76
C ARG A 151 -3.58 11.15 14.38
N GLY A 152 -3.08 10.93 15.60
CA GLY A 152 -2.22 11.89 16.30
C GLY A 152 -0.78 11.92 15.76
N LEU A 153 -0.28 10.81 15.23
CA LEU A 153 1.02 10.77 14.54
C LEU A 153 0.98 11.60 13.25
N ARG A 154 -0.05 11.44 12.41
CA ARG A 154 -0.18 12.08 11.09
C ARG A 154 -0.08 13.62 11.16
N ALA A 155 -0.57 14.22 12.24
CA ALA A 155 -0.47 15.66 12.46
C ALA A 155 0.97 16.16 12.69
N ARG A 156 1.84 15.32 13.27
CA ARG A 156 3.23 15.66 13.66
C ARG A 156 4.26 15.17 12.64
N ARG A 157 3.92 14.10 11.92
CA ARG A 157 4.74 13.42 10.92
C ARG A 157 3.80 13.04 9.77
N PRO A 158 3.65 13.88 8.74
CA PRO A 158 2.88 13.53 7.56
C PRO A 158 3.40 12.24 6.92
N HIS A 159 2.49 11.35 6.57
CA HIS A 159 2.74 10.07 5.88
C HIS A 159 1.44 9.60 5.22
N ASP A 160 1.55 8.75 4.20
CA ASP A 160 0.43 8.16 3.49
C ASP A 160 -0.15 6.98 4.27
N SER A 161 0.71 6.07 4.74
CA SER A 161 0.34 4.84 5.44
C SER A 161 1.28 4.56 6.61
N ALA A 162 0.73 4.05 7.72
CA ALA A 162 1.54 3.57 8.84
C ALA A 162 1.36 2.06 9.03
N GLN A 163 2.46 1.35 9.28
CA GLN A 163 2.46 -0.10 9.48
C GLN A 163 3.05 -0.43 10.85
N LEU A 164 2.33 -1.21 11.64
CA LEU A 164 2.82 -1.75 12.91
C LEU A 164 3.41 -3.14 12.67
N LEU A 165 4.68 -3.32 13.00
CA LEU A 165 5.32 -4.62 13.10
C LEU A 165 5.38 -5.05 14.57
N THR A 166 4.66 -6.12 14.92
CA THR A 166 4.59 -6.63 16.30
C THR A 166 5.38 -7.92 16.49
N GLY A 167 6.03 -8.04 17.64
CA GLY A 167 6.66 -9.30 18.08
C GLY A 167 5.65 -10.30 18.65
N ARG A 168 4.35 -9.96 18.72
CA ARG A 168 3.30 -10.83 19.25
C ARG A 168 2.62 -11.61 18.15
N ALA A 169 2.39 -12.89 18.39
CA ALA A 169 1.48 -13.67 17.56
C ALA A 169 0.01 -13.26 17.82
N PHE A 170 -0.77 -13.13 16.74
CA PHE A 170 -2.21 -13.00 16.82
C PHE A 170 -2.89 -14.37 17.01
N GLN A 171 -4.12 -14.36 17.47
CA GLN A 171 -4.93 -15.56 17.64
C GLN A 171 -5.33 -16.12 16.28
N GLY A 172 -5.28 -17.46 16.16
CA GLY A 172 -5.56 -18.17 14.92
C GLY A 172 -4.36 -18.17 13.98
N ALA A 173 -4.61 -18.19 12.67
CA ALA A 173 -3.58 -18.19 11.62
C ALA A 173 -3.27 -16.79 11.07
N THR A 174 -3.80 -15.73 11.70
CA THR A 174 -3.64 -14.35 11.23
C THR A 174 -2.22 -13.86 11.45
N VAL A 175 -1.53 -13.47 10.38
CA VAL A 175 -0.18 -12.88 10.45
C VAL A 175 -0.15 -11.38 10.12
N GLY A 176 -1.23 -10.86 9.53
CA GLY A 176 -1.40 -9.45 9.21
C GLY A 176 -2.87 -9.07 9.09
N LEU A 177 -3.14 -7.77 9.16
CA LEU A 177 -4.47 -7.22 8.89
C LEU A 177 -4.40 -5.73 8.52
N ALA A 178 -5.14 -5.33 7.49
CA ALA A 178 -5.40 -3.93 7.14
C ALA A 178 -6.83 -3.70 6.63
N PRO A 179 -7.36 -2.47 6.73
CA PRO A 179 -8.63 -2.12 6.11
C PRO A 179 -8.52 -2.12 4.58
N ILE A 180 -9.45 -2.80 3.92
CA ILE A 180 -9.56 -2.79 2.46
C ILE A 180 -9.86 -1.37 1.98
N GLU A 181 -9.20 -0.94 0.90
CA GLU A 181 -9.33 0.41 0.32
C GLU A 181 -9.03 1.55 1.33
N GLY A 182 -8.23 1.26 2.37
CA GLY A 182 -7.88 2.22 3.41
C GLY A 182 -6.84 3.26 3.00
N MET A 183 -6.13 3.10 1.88
CA MET A 183 -4.97 3.94 1.53
C MET A 183 -5.31 5.43 1.47
N CYS A 184 -4.43 6.26 2.01
CA CYS A 184 -4.55 7.72 2.16
C CYS A 184 -5.71 8.22 3.04
N CYS A 185 -6.65 7.36 3.44
CA CYS A 185 -7.74 7.73 4.33
C CYS A 185 -7.22 8.15 5.71
N ALA A 186 -7.81 9.20 6.29
CA ALA A 186 -7.44 9.71 7.62
C ALA A 186 -7.60 8.66 8.72
N GLU A 187 -8.53 7.74 8.53
CA GLU A 187 -8.94 6.78 9.56
C GLU A 187 -8.35 5.39 9.37
N SER A 188 -8.18 4.95 8.13
CA SER A 188 -7.93 3.55 7.80
C SER A 188 -6.63 3.28 7.05
N SER A 189 -5.80 4.28 6.75
CA SER A 189 -4.55 4.09 6.01
C SER A 189 -3.43 3.53 6.88
N GLY A 190 -3.41 2.21 7.03
CA GLY A 190 -2.39 1.49 7.76
C GLY A 190 -2.75 0.03 8.00
N GLY A 191 -1.81 -0.72 8.57
CA GLY A 191 -1.96 -2.14 8.83
C GLY A 191 -1.13 -2.60 10.02
N VAL A 192 -1.35 -3.85 10.41
CA VAL A 192 -0.57 -4.54 11.44
C VAL A 192 -0.01 -5.83 10.84
N SER A 193 1.21 -6.20 11.21
CA SER A 193 1.86 -7.44 10.78
C SER A 193 2.69 -8.02 11.91
N THR A 194 2.71 -9.34 12.02
CA THR A 194 3.56 -10.06 12.97
C THR A 194 4.94 -10.28 12.37
N ASP A 195 6.00 -10.10 13.16
CA ASP A 195 7.37 -10.51 12.78
C ASP A 195 7.53 -12.03 12.94
N HIS A 196 6.89 -12.80 12.06
CA HIS A 196 6.70 -14.25 12.20
C HIS A 196 7.85 -15.12 11.66
N SER A 197 8.83 -14.51 11.00
CA SER A 197 9.96 -15.22 10.38
C SER A 197 11.28 -14.58 10.76
N GLU A 198 12.32 -15.38 10.97
CA GLU A 198 13.69 -14.87 11.15
C GLU A 198 14.17 -14.06 9.93
N LEU A 199 13.69 -14.40 8.74
CA LEU A 199 14.04 -13.69 7.51
C LEU A 199 13.16 -12.43 7.36
N PRO A 200 13.73 -11.24 7.12
CA PRO A 200 12.94 -10.00 7.00
C PRO A 200 11.89 -10.05 5.89
N ILE A 201 12.16 -10.81 4.82
CA ILE A 201 11.24 -10.98 3.70
C ILE A 201 9.90 -11.61 4.11
N GLY A 202 9.86 -12.44 5.15
CA GLY A 202 8.61 -13.05 5.61
C GLY A 202 7.64 -12.01 6.17
N ALA A 203 8.12 -11.13 7.04
CA ALA A 203 7.35 -10.01 7.58
C ALA A 203 7.04 -8.96 6.49
N ALA A 204 8.00 -8.70 5.59
CA ALA A 204 7.83 -7.77 4.49
C ALA A 204 6.74 -8.21 3.50
N ALA A 205 6.68 -9.50 3.16
CA ALA A 205 5.65 -10.05 2.30
C ALA A 205 4.25 -9.87 2.91
N THR A 206 4.11 -10.14 4.21
CA THR A 206 2.86 -9.87 4.93
C THR A 206 2.51 -8.39 4.94
N MET A 207 3.46 -7.51 5.27
CA MET A 207 3.21 -6.06 5.26
C MET A 207 2.82 -5.55 3.86
N ALA A 208 3.46 -6.06 2.80
CA ALA A 208 3.13 -5.72 1.43
C ALA A 208 1.75 -6.22 1.02
N HIS A 209 1.34 -7.42 1.46
CA HIS A 209 0.00 -7.97 1.28
C HIS A 209 -1.06 -7.05 1.91
N GLU A 210 -0.84 -6.62 3.16
CA GLU A 210 -1.75 -5.70 3.86
C GLU A 210 -1.81 -4.30 3.20
N ILE A 211 -0.67 -3.82 2.69
CA ILE A 211 -0.65 -2.60 1.86
C ILE A 211 -1.46 -2.83 0.57
N GLY A 212 -1.36 -4.00 -0.05
CA GLY A 212 -2.17 -4.39 -1.21
C GLY A 212 -3.68 -4.28 -0.92
N HIS A 213 -4.15 -4.83 0.20
CA HIS A 213 -5.53 -4.63 0.65
C HIS A 213 -5.89 -3.17 0.84
N SER A 214 -5.01 -2.37 1.47
CA SER A 214 -5.22 -0.93 1.62
C SER A 214 -5.33 -0.21 0.28
N LEU A 215 -4.61 -0.66 -0.75
CA LEU A 215 -4.69 -0.17 -2.12
C LEU A 215 -5.92 -0.68 -2.90
N GLY A 216 -6.73 -1.56 -2.30
CA GLY A 216 -7.94 -2.13 -2.88
C GLY A 216 -7.72 -3.43 -3.67
N LEU A 217 -6.57 -4.09 -3.49
CA LEU A 217 -6.33 -5.40 -4.09
C LEU A 217 -7.04 -6.49 -3.28
N SER A 218 -7.78 -7.35 -3.98
CA SER A 218 -8.30 -8.60 -3.46
C SER A 218 -7.26 -9.71 -3.54
N HIS A 219 -7.49 -10.83 -2.87
CA HIS A 219 -6.67 -12.02 -3.06
C HIS A 219 -6.68 -12.47 -4.53
N ASP A 220 -5.57 -13.10 -4.93
CA ASP A 220 -5.42 -13.75 -6.21
C ASP A 220 -6.47 -14.88 -6.35
N PRO A 221 -7.31 -14.86 -7.41
CA PRO A 221 -8.23 -15.96 -7.69
C PRO A 221 -7.48 -17.19 -8.22
N ASP A 222 -8.16 -18.33 -8.25
CA ASP A 222 -7.60 -19.57 -8.81
C ASP A 222 -7.10 -19.36 -10.24
N GLY A 223 -5.85 -19.78 -10.50
CA GLY A 223 -5.20 -19.63 -11.81
C GLY A 223 -4.58 -18.25 -12.09
N CYS A 224 -4.65 -17.31 -11.13
CA CYS A 224 -3.83 -16.10 -11.14
C CYS A 224 -2.38 -16.43 -10.71
N CYS A 225 -1.47 -15.46 -10.79
CA CYS A 225 -0.05 -15.63 -10.45
C CYS A 225 0.71 -16.63 -11.35
N VAL A 226 0.69 -16.42 -12.67
CA VAL A 226 1.42 -17.29 -13.62
C VAL A 226 2.92 -16.98 -13.73
N GLU A 227 3.31 -15.78 -13.28
CA GLU A 227 4.66 -15.25 -13.44
C GLU A 227 5.64 -15.74 -12.35
N ALA A 228 5.10 -16.20 -11.22
CA ALA A 228 5.89 -16.71 -10.08
C ALA A 228 5.44 -18.12 -9.71
N ALA A 229 6.35 -19.08 -9.82
CA ALA A 229 6.08 -20.44 -9.40
C ALA A 229 5.95 -20.53 -7.87
N ALA A 230 5.22 -21.53 -7.38
CA ALA A 230 5.07 -21.76 -5.94
C ALA A 230 6.41 -21.96 -5.22
N GLU A 231 7.39 -22.59 -5.89
CA GLU A 231 8.75 -22.78 -5.36
C GLU A 231 9.57 -21.49 -5.30
N GLN A 232 9.15 -20.43 -6.01
CA GLN A 232 9.75 -19.11 -5.96
C GLN A 232 9.10 -18.21 -4.90
N GLY A 233 8.08 -18.70 -4.19
CA GLY A 233 7.33 -17.96 -3.17
C GLY A 233 5.94 -17.50 -3.59
N GLY A 234 5.56 -17.66 -4.87
CA GLY A 234 4.25 -17.25 -5.39
C GLY A 234 4.08 -15.73 -5.46
N CYS A 235 2.83 -15.26 -5.43
CA CYS A 235 2.47 -13.85 -5.49
C CYS A 235 2.04 -13.32 -4.13
N VAL A 236 2.25 -12.02 -3.94
CA VAL A 236 2.00 -11.31 -2.67
C VAL A 236 0.54 -11.43 -2.25
N MET A 237 -0.41 -11.37 -3.18
CA MET A 237 -1.85 -11.41 -2.89
C MET A 237 -2.42 -12.83 -2.82
N ALA A 238 -1.58 -13.87 -2.72
CA ALA A 238 -2.05 -15.22 -2.46
C ALA A 238 -2.81 -15.30 -1.12
N ALA A 239 -3.88 -16.09 -1.07
CA ALA A 239 -4.75 -16.20 0.11
C ALA A 239 -4.10 -16.88 1.33
N ALA A 240 -2.98 -17.57 1.14
CA ALA A 240 -2.21 -18.21 2.19
C ALA A 240 -0.74 -17.81 2.06
N THR A 241 -0.08 -17.62 3.21
CA THR A 241 1.35 -17.35 3.26
C THR A 241 2.11 -18.68 3.27
N GLY A 242 3.06 -18.87 2.35
CA GLY A 242 3.87 -20.10 2.26
C GLY A 242 3.27 -21.21 1.38
N TYR A 243 4.13 -22.16 0.98
CA TYR A 243 3.78 -23.27 0.10
C TYR A 243 3.61 -24.58 0.89
N GLU A 244 2.43 -25.20 0.80
CA GLU A 244 2.27 -26.62 1.14
C GLU A 244 2.74 -27.48 -0.04
N ARG A 245 3.82 -28.26 0.12
CA ARG A 245 4.18 -29.29 -0.86
C ARG A 245 3.06 -30.32 -0.95
N ARG A 246 2.35 -30.33 -2.06
CA ARG A 246 1.38 -31.38 -2.38
C ARG A 246 2.11 -32.66 -2.83
N GLY A 247 2.37 -33.56 -1.89
CA GLY A 247 2.38 -35.02 -2.13
C GLY A 247 3.70 -35.78 -2.04
N GLN A 248 3.78 -36.69 -1.05
CA GLN A 248 4.01 -38.11 -1.31
C GLN A 248 3.20 -38.94 -0.31
N ALA A 249 2.16 -39.61 -0.79
CA ALA A 249 1.47 -40.65 -0.05
C ALA A 249 2.42 -41.85 0.10
N GLY A 250 2.78 -42.20 1.33
CA GLY A 250 3.62 -43.35 1.64
C GLY A 250 3.66 -43.66 3.14
N ALA A 251 2.89 -44.69 3.53
CA ALA A 251 3.03 -45.54 4.72
C ALA A 251 2.94 -44.93 6.14
N VAL A 252 1.78 -45.18 6.77
CA VAL A 252 1.50 -45.61 8.17
C VAL A 252 2.53 -45.28 9.26
N GLY A 253 2.12 -44.44 10.21
CA GLY A 253 2.70 -44.31 11.56
C GLY A 253 1.96 -43.24 12.39
N GLU A 254 1.55 -43.58 13.61
CA GLU A 254 0.70 -42.81 14.54
C GLU A 254 0.99 -41.30 14.66
N ALA A 255 -0.08 -40.50 14.66
CA ALA A 255 -0.04 -39.06 14.95
C ALA A 255 -0.32 -38.79 16.44
N PRO A 256 0.50 -37.98 17.14
CA PRO A 256 0.03 -37.24 18.30
C PRO A 256 -0.80 -36.03 17.84
N ARG A 257 -1.99 -35.88 18.41
CA ARG A 257 -2.85 -34.69 18.28
C ARG A 257 -2.19 -33.49 18.98
N ASP A 258 -2.50 -32.29 18.50
CA ASP A 258 -2.15 -30.95 19.04
C ASP A 258 -0.96 -30.17 18.45
N GLN A 259 -0.84 -30.12 17.11
CA GLN A 259 -0.20 -28.97 16.45
C GLN A 259 -0.99 -28.59 15.19
N GLY A 260 -1.62 -27.39 15.20
CA GLY A 260 -2.20 -26.80 14.00
C GLY A 260 -1.12 -26.49 12.95
N PRO A 261 -1.47 -26.33 11.66
CA PRO A 261 -0.48 -26.18 10.61
C PRO A 261 0.22 -24.83 10.77
N PHE A 262 1.48 -24.87 11.19
CA PHE A 262 2.37 -23.73 11.10
C PHE A 262 2.83 -23.58 9.65
N LEU A 263 2.40 -22.49 9.00
CA LEU A 263 2.88 -22.06 7.69
C LEU A 263 4.29 -21.46 7.86
N PHE A 264 5.30 -22.33 7.90
CA PHE A 264 6.69 -21.93 7.87
C PHE A 264 7.16 -21.74 6.42
N PHE A 265 7.79 -20.60 6.15
CA PHE A 265 8.76 -20.52 5.06
C PHE A 265 9.88 -21.53 5.32
N GLY A 266 9.96 -22.58 4.49
CA GLY A 266 10.99 -23.60 4.56
C GLY A 266 12.40 -23.01 4.46
N ARG A 267 13.29 -23.49 5.32
CA ARG A 267 14.69 -23.05 5.52
C ARG A 267 15.66 -23.38 4.37
N SER A 268 15.17 -23.82 3.21
CA SER A 268 16.01 -24.15 2.05
C SER A 268 15.46 -23.41 0.84
N ASP A 269 16.34 -22.69 0.15
CA ASP A 269 16.18 -22.23 -1.24
C ASP A 269 15.97 -20.73 -1.49
N TYR A 270 16.49 -19.86 -0.61
CA TYR A 270 16.63 -18.42 -0.91
C TYR A 270 17.85 -18.07 -1.76
N ALA A 271 18.64 -19.05 -2.22
CA ALA A 271 19.84 -18.81 -3.02
C ALA A 271 19.56 -18.51 -4.52
N LYS A 272 18.29 -18.33 -4.92
CA LYS A 272 17.91 -18.11 -6.33
C LYS A 272 17.24 -16.77 -6.65
N TRP A 273 17.09 -15.87 -5.67
CA TRP A 273 16.87 -14.46 -5.96
C TRP A 273 18.24 -13.83 -6.18
N GLY A 274 18.71 -13.86 -7.43
CA GLY A 274 20.04 -13.43 -7.86
C GLY A 274 20.44 -12.08 -7.24
N TYR A 275 21.27 -12.16 -6.21
CA TYR A 275 21.80 -11.03 -5.48
C TYR A 275 23.09 -10.59 -6.17
N ASP A 276 23.03 -9.51 -6.95
CA ASP A 276 24.23 -8.78 -7.34
C ASP A 276 24.41 -7.61 -6.36
N HIS A 277 25.43 -7.72 -5.51
CA HIS A 277 25.82 -6.66 -4.56
C HIS A 277 26.29 -5.37 -5.26
N SER A 278 26.42 -5.33 -6.59
CA SER A 278 27.00 -4.21 -7.34
C SER A 278 26.01 -3.11 -7.75
N THR A 279 24.70 -3.35 -7.68
CA THR A 279 23.68 -2.40 -8.20
C THR A 279 22.78 -1.75 -7.15
N ALA A 280 23.03 -1.96 -5.86
CA ALA A 280 22.29 -1.25 -4.81
C ALA A 280 22.74 0.24 -4.80
N PRO A 281 21.85 1.22 -5.09
CA PRO A 281 22.18 2.60 -4.78
C PRO A 281 22.38 2.71 -3.27
N ARG A 282 23.60 3.10 -2.87
CA ARG A 282 23.88 3.53 -1.50
C ARG A 282 23.03 4.77 -1.22
N VAL A 283 21.84 4.58 -0.67
CA VAL A 283 21.12 5.66 0.00
C VAL A 283 21.82 5.82 1.34
N LEU A 284 22.68 6.83 1.43
CA LEU A 284 23.23 7.32 2.69
C LEU A 284 22.04 7.86 3.51
N TYR A 285 21.64 7.10 4.53
CA TYR A 285 20.82 7.62 5.60
C TYR A 285 21.75 8.40 6.53
N ASP A 286 21.74 9.72 6.46
CA ASP A 286 22.30 10.54 7.53
C ASP A 286 21.41 10.36 8.77
N ALA A 287 22.00 9.77 9.81
CA ALA A 287 21.43 9.59 11.15
C ALA A 287 21.83 10.75 12.06
#